data_AF-A0ABD5S5Y0-F1
#
_entry.id   AF-A0ABD5S5Y0-F1
#
_cell.length_a   1.000
_cell.length_b   1.000
_cell.length_c   1.000
_cell.angle_alpha   90.00
_cell.angle_beta   90.00
_cell.angle_gamma   90.00
#
_symmetry.space_group_name_H-M   'P 1'
#
loop_
_entity.id
_entity.type
_entity.pdbx_description
1 polymer ?
#
loop_
_entity_poly.entity_id
_entity_poly.type
_entity_poly.pdbx_seq_one_letter_code
_entity_poly.pdbx_strand_id
1 'polypeptide(L)' 'QFADILEHFEALDEVPEVDAEADLANVMRPDEVREGLSQEEALANAPESEDGYFKGPKVS' A
#
# COMPACT_ATOMS: atom_id res chain seq x y z
N GLN A 1 -4.59 -19.67 -17.65
CA GLN A 1 -4.95 -18.43 -16.94
C GLN A 1 -3.77 -17.47 -16.76
N PHE A 2 -2.72 -17.77 -15.97
CA PHE A 2 -1.57 -16.83 -15.86
C PHE A 2 -0.82 -16.67 -17.19
N ALA A 3 -0.58 -17.77 -17.91
CA ALA A 3 -0.02 -17.72 -19.26
C ALA A 3 -0.87 -16.86 -20.21
N ASP A 4 -2.19 -17.05 -20.17
CA ASP A 4 -3.15 -16.30 -20.98
C ASP A 4 -3.15 -14.79 -20.66
N ILE A 5 -2.90 -14.42 -19.39
CA ILE A 5 -2.72 -13.02 -18.98
C ILE A 5 -1.44 -12.45 -19.60
N LEU A 6 -0.33 -13.20 -19.58
CA LEU A 6 0.93 -12.77 -20.18
C LEU A 6 0.82 -12.60 -21.70
N GLU A 7 0.16 -13.54 -22.38
CA GLU A 7 -0.13 -13.44 -23.81
C GLU A 7 -0.98 -12.19 -24.13
N HIS A 8 -1.93 -11.83 -23.27
CA HIS A 8 -2.73 -10.62 -23.47
C HIS A 8 -1.93 -9.31 -23.32
N PHE A 9 -0.82 -9.31 -22.56
CA PHE A 9 0.05 -8.15 -22.45
C PHE A 9 0.84 -7.85 -23.74
N GLU A 10 1.01 -8.83 -24.64
CA GLU A 10 1.66 -8.61 -25.95
C GLU A 10 0.92 -7.55 -26.79
N ALA A 11 -0.39 -7.37 -26.57
CA ALA A 11 -1.18 -6.32 -27.22
C ALA A 11 -0.71 -4.88 -26.87
N LEU A 12 0.08 -4.70 -25.78
CA LEU A 12 0.65 -3.39 -25.45
C LEU A 12 1.75 -2.96 -26.42
N ASP A 13 2.44 -3.90 -27.08
CA ASP A 13 3.49 -3.60 -28.05
C ASP A 13 2.93 -2.93 -29.32
N GLU A 14 1.62 -3.06 -29.56
CA GLU A 14 0.92 -2.44 -30.69
C GLU A 14 0.56 -0.97 -30.46
N VAL A 15 0.65 -0.49 -29.21
CA VAL A 15 0.29 0.88 -28.84
C VAL A 15 1.56 1.74 -28.75
N PRO A 16 1.63 2.89 -29.45
CA PRO A 16 2.80 3.75 -29.38
C PRO A 16 2.95 4.35 -27.98
N GLU A 17 4.19 4.41 -27.49
CA GLU A 17 4.51 5.14 -26.27
C GLU A 17 4.20 6.63 -26.46
N VAL A 18 3.60 7.22 -25.42
CA VAL A 18 3.32 8.65 -25.36
C VAL A 18 3.97 9.22 -24.11
N ASP A 19 4.70 10.33 -24.26
CA ASP A 19 5.19 11.11 -23.12
C ASP A 19 4.01 11.83 -22.48
N ALA A 20 3.40 11.16 -21.51
CA ALA A 20 2.39 11.74 -20.64
C ALA A 20 3.06 12.09 -19.31
N GLU A 21 3.70 13.26 -19.25
CA GLU A 21 4.15 13.80 -17.98
C GLU A 21 2.93 14.33 -17.22
N ALA A 22 2.65 13.74 -16.07
CA ALA A 22 1.73 14.34 -15.12
C ALA A 22 2.41 15.57 -14.49
N ASP A 23 1.67 16.67 -14.35
CA ASP A 23 2.12 17.88 -13.65
C ASP A 23 2.28 17.62 -12.15
N LEU A 24 3.33 16.90 -11.78
CA LEU A 24 3.63 16.52 -10.41
C LEU A 24 4.46 17.61 -9.75
N ALA A 25 4.08 17.97 -8.53
CA ALA A 25 4.84 18.84 -7.66
C ALA A 25 4.95 18.22 -6.27
N ASN A 26 6.08 18.47 -5.59
CA ASN A 26 6.27 18.01 -4.21
C ASN A 26 5.35 18.78 -3.26
N VAL A 27 4.43 18.07 -2.62
CA VAL A 27 3.59 18.61 -1.54
C VAL A 27 4.18 18.16 -0.21
N MET A 28 4.93 19.05 0.43
CA MET A 28 5.61 18.75 1.70
C MET A 28 4.66 18.89 2.88
N ARG A 29 4.67 17.92 3.78
CA ARG A 29 3.97 18.02 5.07
C ARG A 29 4.81 18.84 6.06
N PRO A 30 4.21 19.76 6.84
CA PRO A 30 4.93 20.44 7.92
C PRO A 30 5.36 19.45 9.01
N ASP A 31 6.43 19.79 9.72
CA ASP A 31 6.96 19.00 10.83
C ASP A 31 6.23 19.37 12.14
N GLU A 32 4.95 18.97 12.21
CA GLU A 32 4.07 19.28 13.33
C GLU A 32 3.54 17.99 13.96
N VAL A 33 3.55 17.93 15.29
CA VAL A 33 3.00 16.82 16.06
C VAL A 33 1.47 16.83 15.99
N ARG A 34 0.87 15.65 15.82
CA ARG A 34 -0.59 15.44 15.86
C ARG A 34 -0.90 14.29 16.80
N GLU A 35 -2.10 14.33 17.39
CA GLU A 35 -2.60 13.23 18.20
C GLU A 35 -2.72 11.96 17.34
N GLY A 36 -2.22 10.86 17.87
CA GLY A 36 -2.38 9.53 17.28
C GLY A 36 -3.68 8.88 17.75
N LEU A 37 -4.00 7.72 17.15
CA LEU A 37 -5.05 6.85 17.66
C LEU A 37 -4.72 6.38 19.08
N SER A 38 -5.76 6.12 19.88
CA SER A 38 -5.61 5.36 21.11
C SER A 38 -5.19 3.91 20.80
N GLN A 39 -4.61 3.24 21.80
CA GLN A 39 -4.20 1.83 21.65
C GLN A 39 -5.40 0.93 21.30
N GLU A 40 -6.58 1.20 21.85
CA GLU A 40 -7.80 0.47 21.56
C GLU A 40 -8.24 0.65 20.10
N GLU A 41 -8.27 1.89 19.61
CA GLU A 41 -8.62 2.19 18.20
C GLU A 41 -7.64 1.54 17.23
N ALA A 42 -6.34 1.55 17.56
CA ALA A 42 -5.31 0.93 16.74
C ALA A 42 -5.48 -0.60 16.66
N LEU A 43 -5.91 -1.25 17.74
CA LEU A 43 -6.07 -2.70 17.84
C LEU A 43 -7.45 -3.20 17.42
N ALA A 44 -8.43 -2.31 17.19
CA ALA A 44 -9.83 -2.67 16.96
C ALA A 44 -10.05 -3.67 15.81
N ASN A 45 -9.19 -3.66 14.80
CA ASN A 45 -9.25 -4.56 13.64
C ASN A 45 -8.15 -5.62 13.63
N ALA A 46 -7.36 -5.76 14.70
CA ALA A 46 -6.33 -6.77 14.79
C ALA A 46 -6.97 -8.17 14.81
N PRO A 47 -6.55 -9.11 13.93
CA PRO A 47 -7.07 -10.49 13.98
C PRO A 47 -6.82 -11.16 15.33
N GLU A 48 -5.66 -10.88 15.93
CA GLU A 48 -5.32 -11.25 17.30
C GLU A 48 -4.54 -10.10 17.96
N SER A 49 -4.82 -9.84 19.24
CA SER A 49 -4.04 -8.94 20.09
C SER A 49 -3.76 -9.60 21.44
N GLU A 50 -2.66 -9.23 22.07
CA GLU A 50 -2.22 -9.73 23.38
C GLU A 50 -1.49 -8.62 24.11
N ASP A 51 -1.89 -8.32 25.35
CA ASP A 51 -1.27 -7.31 26.22
C ASP A 51 -1.06 -5.92 25.58
N GLY A 52 -1.97 -5.51 24.69
CA GLY A 52 -1.89 -4.22 23.99
C GLY A 52 -0.96 -4.22 22.76
N TYR A 53 -0.59 -5.40 22.26
CA TYR A 53 0.20 -5.60 21.06
C TYR A 53 -0.58 -6.37 19.99
N PHE A 54 -0.21 -6.19 18.72
CA PHE A 54 -0.62 -7.09 17.66
C PHE A 54 0.08 -8.43 17.82
N LYS A 55 -0.68 -9.53 17.80
CA LYS A 55 -0.12 -10.87 17.96
C LYS A 55 0.13 -11.49 16.58
N GLY A 56 1.40 -11.76 16.28
CA GLY A 56 1.83 -12.48 15.08
C GLY A 56 2.23 -13.93 15.36
N PRO A 57 2.45 -14.74 14.30
CA PRO A 57 2.99 -16.09 14.45
C PRO A 57 4.40 -16.04 15.07
N LYS A 58 4.72 -17.05 15.88
CA LYS A 58 6.07 -17.19 16.46
C LYS A 58 7.06 -17.54 15.35
N VAL A 59 8.21 -16.88 15.36
CA VAL A 59 9.33 -17.24 14.48
C VAL A 59 10.12 -18.35 15.19
N SER A 60 10.35 -19.46 14.48
CA SER A 60 11.14 -20.61 14.93
C SER A 60 12.55 -20.59 14.37
#